data_AF-A0A917P3S1-F1
#
_entry.id   AF-A0A917P3S1-F1
#
_cell.length_a   1.000
_cell.length_b   1.000
_cell.length_c   1.000
_cell.angle_alpha   90.00
_cell.angle_beta   90.00
_cell.angle_gamma   90.00
#
_symmetry.space_group_name_H-M   'P 1'
#
loop_
_entity.id
_entity.type
_entity.pdbx_description
1 polymer ?
#
loop_
_entity_poly.entity_id
_entity_poly.type
_entity_poly.pdbx_seq_one_letter_code
_entity_poly.pdbx_strand_id
1 'polypeptide(L)'
;MLDSTIAPPAREESPPRQRRRRGGGRRTLLAGTAVPAIGAAGVAAYALRDGESATQETGTSLPTVAVTRGDLASTTEVDGTLGFAGSYTVLAGDGGRITWLPQTGTVIRRGEQAYGVDGHRIPATCQ
;
A
#
# COMPACT_ATOMS: atom_id res chain seq x y z
N MET A 1 8.85 -0.98 18.52
CA MET A 1 8.58 0.33 19.16
C MET A 1 7.81 1.16 18.15
N LEU A 2 6.68 1.75 18.56
CA LEU A 2 5.66 2.49 17.80
C LEU A 2 4.57 1.63 17.14
N ASP A 3 3.73 1.04 18.00
CA ASP A 3 2.29 0.96 17.76
C ASP A 3 1.67 2.24 18.34
N SER A 4 0.99 3.02 17.50
CA SER A 4 -0.01 4.01 17.93
C SER A 4 -0.83 4.41 16.73
N THR A 5 -1.81 3.54 16.45
CA THR A 5 -3.23 3.91 16.36
C THR A 5 -3.50 5.40 16.18
N ILE A 6 -3.70 5.80 14.92
CA ILE A 6 -4.42 7.02 14.57
C ILE A 6 -5.86 6.58 14.26
N ALA A 7 -6.78 6.87 15.18
CA ALA A 7 -8.22 6.74 14.97
C ALA A 7 -8.80 8.08 14.49
N PRO A 8 -9.53 8.11 13.38
CA PRO A 8 -10.44 9.20 13.05
C PRO A 8 -11.89 8.72 12.89
N PRO A 9 -12.87 9.63 12.91
CA PRO A 9 -13.68 9.99 14.07
C PRO A 9 -15.04 9.29 14.10
N ALA A 10 -15.70 9.37 15.26
CA ALA A 10 -17.08 8.93 15.45
C ALA A 10 -18.02 9.58 14.43
N ARG A 11 -18.81 8.75 13.74
CA ARG A 11 -19.98 9.18 12.99
C ARG A 11 -21.16 9.44 13.94
N GLU A 12 -21.97 10.39 13.49
CA GLU A 12 -23.16 10.95 14.10
C GLU A 12 -24.16 9.92 14.64
N GLU A 13 -24.81 10.25 15.76
CA GLU A 13 -26.27 10.15 15.84
C GLU A 13 -26.83 11.04 16.97
N SER A 14 -27.52 12.11 16.56
CA SER A 14 -28.59 12.77 17.32
C SER A 14 -29.89 12.56 16.53
N PRO A 15 -31.12 12.53 17.09
CA PRO A 15 -31.56 12.77 18.48
C PRO A 15 -32.63 11.75 18.98
N PRO A 16 -33.25 11.98 20.16
CA PRO A 16 -34.71 11.93 20.16
C PRO A 16 -35.37 13.26 20.57
N ARG A 17 -36.43 13.54 19.83
CA ARG A 17 -37.35 14.68 19.93
C ARG A 17 -38.03 14.72 21.30
N GLN A 18 -37.75 15.72 22.12
CA GLN A 18 -38.59 15.98 23.30
C GLN A 18 -39.71 16.96 22.97
N ARG A 19 -40.92 16.40 23.01
CA ARG A 19 -42.21 17.05 22.82
C ARG A 19 -42.39 18.24 23.78
N ARG A 20 -42.78 19.36 23.17
CA ARG A 20 -43.85 20.28 23.57
C ARG A 20 -44.24 20.23 25.05
N ARG A 21 -43.82 21.25 25.81
CA ARG A 21 -44.65 21.77 26.90
C ARG A 21 -45.18 23.14 26.54
N ARG A 22 -46.51 23.14 26.44
CA ARG A 22 -47.45 24.22 26.16
C ARG A 22 -47.61 25.02 27.45
N GLY A 23 -47.67 26.34 27.34
CA GLY A 23 -48.00 27.26 28.43
C GLY A 23 -47.23 28.55 28.18
N GLY A 24 -47.82 29.66 27.76
CA GLY A 24 -49.11 30.19 28.18
C GLY A 24 -48.79 31.61 28.65
N GLY A 25 -48.93 32.58 27.76
CA GLY A 25 -48.51 33.96 28.04
C GLY A 25 -49.09 34.96 27.06
N ARG A 26 -50.41 34.85 26.80
CA ARG A 26 -51.19 35.96 26.25
C ARG A 26 -51.25 37.06 27.30
N ARG A 27 -50.35 38.02 27.22
CA ARG A 27 -50.33 39.34 27.89
C ARG A 27 -49.08 40.01 27.35
N THR A 28 -49.18 40.78 26.28
CA THR A 28 -49.43 42.21 26.42
C THR A 28 -50.00 42.77 25.11
N LEU A 29 -51.31 42.96 25.09
CA LEU A 29 -51.93 43.97 24.24
C LEU A 29 -51.76 45.31 24.96
N LEU A 30 -51.53 46.36 24.16
CA LEU A 30 -51.65 47.79 24.50
C LEU A 30 -50.52 48.43 25.31
N ALA A 31 -49.42 48.76 24.62
CA ALA A 31 -48.76 50.06 24.73
C ALA A 31 -47.72 50.20 23.61
N GLY A 32 -47.87 51.20 22.72
CA GLY A 32 -46.78 51.60 21.82
C GLY A 32 -47.12 51.63 20.33
N THR A 33 -48.22 52.29 19.94
CA THR A 33 -48.48 52.65 18.53
C THR A 33 -47.59 53.82 18.08
N ALA A 34 -46.26 53.68 18.18
CA ALA A 34 -45.31 54.68 17.70
C ALA A 34 -43.94 54.11 17.27
N VAL A 35 -43.81 52.80 17.02
CA VAL A 35 -42.54 52.20 16.51
C VAL A 35 -42.68 51.27 15.28
N PRO A 36 -43.82 51.07 14.57
CA PRO A 36 -43.84 50.10 13.47
C PRO A 36 -43.15 50.61 12.19
N ALA A 37 -42.99 51.93 12.00
CA ALA A 37 -42.50 52.47 10.74
C ALA A 37 -40.99 52.26 10.51
N ILE A 38 -40.18 52.26 11.57
CA ILE A 38 -38.72 52.07 11.45
C ILE A 38 -38.37 50.58 11.30
N GLY A 39 -39.16 49.69 11.92
CA GLY A 39 -38.96 48.24 11.82
C GLY A 39 -39.21 47.70 10.41
N ALA A 40 -40.22 48.21 9.70
CA ALA A 40 -40.55 47.72 8.35
C ALA A 40 -39.44 48.02 7.33
N ALA A 41 -38.82 49.21 7.39
CA ALA A 41 -37.70 49.57 6.52
C ALA A 41 -36.44 48.75 6.84
N GLY A 42 -36.17 48.50 8.12
CA GLY A 42 -35.05 47.65 8.56
C GLY A 42 -35.19 46.19 8.10
N VAL A 43 -36.39 45.61 8.20
CA VAL A 43 -36.64 44.22 7.77
C VAL A 43 -36.57 44.08 6.26
N ALA A 44 -37.09 45.05 5.49
CA ALA A 44 -36.99 45.03 4.04
C ALA A 44 -35.53 45.15 3.57
N ALA A 45 -34.74 46.04 4.17
CA ALA A 45 -33.31 46.17 3.88
C ALA A 45 -32.52 44.92 4.28
N TYR A 46 -32.85 44.28 5.40
CA TYR A 46 -32.22 43.04 5.84
C TYR A 46 -32.53 41.87 4.89
N ALA A 47 -33.80 41.72 4.48
CA ALA A 47 -34.22 40.70 3.52
C ALA A 47 -33.56 40.86 2.14
N LEU A 48 -33.27 42.09 1.73
CA LEU A 48 -32.53 42.38 0.49
C LEU A 48 -31.01 42.14 0.63
N ARG A 49 -30.45 42.16 1.85
CA ARG A 49 -29.04 41.81 2.09
C ARG A 49 -28.80 40.30 2.17
N ASP A 50 -29.80 39.52 2.60
CA ASP A 50 -29.79 38.06 2.46
C ASP A 50 -30.05 37.60 1.01
N GLY A 51 -30.41 38.53 0.12
CA GLY A 51 -30.56 38.32 -1.32
C GLY A 51 -29.25 38.44 -2.11
N GLU A 52 -28.12 38.05 -1.54
CA GLU A 52 -26.96 37.70 -2.37
C GLU A 52 -27.35 36.42 -3.10
N SER A 53 -27.70 36.56 -4.38
CA SER A 53 -27.89 35.40 -5.24
C SER A 53 -26.61 34.60 -5.19
N ALA A 54 -26.62 33.47 -4.48
CA ALA A 54 -25.52 32.53 -4.51
C ALA A 54 -25.32 32.17 -5.98
N THR A 55 -24.27 32.72 -6.59
CA THR A 55 -23.87 32.33 -7.94
C THR A 55 -23.63 30.84 -7.87
N GLN A 56 -24.54 30.08 -8.49
CA GLN A 56 -24.45 28.64 -8.53
C GLN A 56 -23.24 28.32 -9.41
N GLU A 57 -22.10 28.04 -8.79
CA GLU A 57 -20.93 27.54 -9.50
C GLU A 57 -21.36 26.25 -10.19
N THR A 58 -21.50 26.33 -11.51
CA THR A 58 -21.74 25.15 -12.34
C THR A 58 -20.39 24.45 -12.45
N GLY A 59 -20.06 23.67 -11.42
CA GLY A 59 -18.87 22.85 -11.41
C GLY A 59 -18.94 21.86 -12.57
N THR A 60 -18.05 22.00 -13.55
CA THR A 60 -17.88 21.02 -14.62
C THR A 60 -17.46 19.69 -14.00
N SER A 61 -18.34 18.69 -14.06
CA SER A 61 -18.06 17.36 -13.55
C SER A 61 -17.05 16.65 -14.47
N LEU A 62 -15.88 16.31 -13.91
CA LEU A 62 -14.87 15.51 -14.60
C LEU A 62 -15.16 14.01 -14.40
N PRO A 63 -14.98 13.17 -15.42
CA PRO A 63 -15.14 11.73 -15.27
C PRO A 63 -14.10 11.19 -14.27
N THR A 64 -14.56 10.38 -13.34
CA THR A 64 -13.72 9.67 -12.35
C THR A 64 -13.98 8.17 -12.44
N VAL A 65 -13.02 7.37 -11.99
CA VAL A 65 -13.12 5.89 -11.96
C VAL A 65 -12.90 5.41 -10.52
N ALA A 66 -13.64 4.38 -10.13
CA ALA A 66 -13.53 3.77 -8.81
C ALA A 66 -12.17 3.06 -8.64
N VAL A 67 -11.48 3.37 -7.55
CA VAL A 67 -10.24 2.68 -7.16
C VAL A 67 -10.61 1.35 -6.50
N THR A 68 -10.02 0.26 -6.99
CA THR A 68 -10.17 -1.08 -6.40
C THR A 68 -8.85 -1.53 -5.79
N ARG A 69 -8.92 -2.34 -4.73
CA ARG A 69 -7.75 -2.94 -4.09
C ARG A 69 -7.56 -4.34 -4.66
N GLY A 70 -6.33 -4.66 -5.01
CA GLY A 70 -5.92 -5.98 -5.46
C GLY A 70 -4.44 -6.20 -5.19
N ASP A 71 -3.99 -7.42 -5.41
CA ASP A 71 -2.58 -7.78 -5.24
C ASP A 71 -1.80 -7.41 -6.51
N LEU A 72 -0.59 -6.90 -6.32
CA LEU A 72 0.32 -6.56 -7.40
C LEU A 72 1.62 -7.34 -7.21
N ALA A 73 2.00 -8.12 -8.21
CA ALA A 73 3.31 -8.76 -8.28
C ALA A 73 4.21 -8.00 -9.26
N SER A 74 5.44 -7.74 -8.85
CA SER A 74 6.48 -7.19 -9.71
C SER A 74 7.56 -8.24 -9.91
N THR A 75 7.83 -8.59 -11.17
CA THR A 75 8.91 -9.50 -11.55
C THR A 75 9.99 -8.70 -12.26
N THR A 76 11.25 -9.02 -11.98
CA THR A 76 12.39 -8.41 -12.67
C THR A 76 13.27 -9.52 -13.21
N GLU A 77 13.56 -9.46 -14.52
CA GLU A 77 14.51 -10.33 -15.17
C GLU A 77 15.93 -9.79 -14.98
N VAL A 78 16.88 -10.69 -14.74
CA VAL A 78 18.29 -10.35 -14.54
C VAL A 78 19.12 -11.23 -15.44
N ASP A 79 19.90 -10.61 -16.31
CA ASP A 79 20.88 -11.30 -17.13
C ASP A 79 22.04 -11.82 -16.27
N GLY A 80 22.44 -13.06 -16.51
CA GLY A 80 23.53 -13.71 -15.79
C GLY A 80 24.14 -14.86 -16.57
N THR A 81 25.33 -15.27 -16.17
CA THR A 81 25.99 -16.47 -16.69
C THR A 81 26.17 -17.48 -15.56
N LEU A 82 26.06 -18.76 -15.90
CA LEU A 82 26.30 -19.83 -14.93
C LEU A 82 27.80 -20.14 -14.87
N GLY A 83 28.36 -20.02 -13.67
CA GLY A 83 29.71 -20.50 -13.36
C GLY A 83 29.68 -21.94 -12.83
N PHE A 84 30.85 -22.58 -12.80
CA PHE A 84 31.02 -23.84 -12.09
C PHE A 84 30.96 -23.62 -10.57
N ALA A 85 30.28 -24.53 -9.86
CA ALA A 85 30.20 -24.49 -8.41
C ALA A 85 31.52 -25.01 -7.81
N GLY A 86 32.40 -24.08 -7.43
CA GLY A 86 33.69 -24.39 -6.82
C GLY A 86 34.69 -25.06 -7.76
N SER A 87 35.91 -25.23 -7.27
CA SER A 87 36.95 -26.01 -7.91
C SER A 87 37.75 -26.72 -6.82
N TYR A 88 38.21 -27.94 -7.12
CA TYR A 88 39.03 -28.71 -6.19
C TYR A 88 40.20 -29.33 -6.93
N THR A 89 41.35 -29.35 -6.26
CA THR A 89 42.54 -30.06 -6.74
C THR A 89 42.47 -31.49 -6.23
N VAL A 90 42.45 -32.45 -7.15
CA VAL A 90 42.60 -33.87 -6.80
C VAL A 90 44.08 -34.15 -6.60
N LEU A 91 44.47 -34.46 -5.37
CA LEU A 91 45.83 -34.88 -5.03
C LEU A 91 45.91 -36.41 -5.13
N ALA A 92 46.98 -36.91 -5.72
CA ALA A 92 47.31 -38.33 -5.60
C ALA A 92 47.71 -38.62 -4.15
N GLY A 93 47.06 -39.61 -3.52
CA GLY A 93 47.34 -40.02 -2.13
C GLY A 93 48.74 -40.58 -1.94
N ASP A 94 48.89 -41.91 -1.92
CA ASP A 94 50.13 -42.60 -1.50
C ASP A 94 51.31 -42.54 -2.50
N GLY A 95 51.33 -41.57 -3.42
CA GLY A 95 52.33 -41.50 -4.49
C GLY A 95 52.19 -42.66 -5.50
N GLY A 96 53.09 -42.69 -6.49
CA GLY A 96 53.09 -43.69 -7.57
C GLY A 96 53.19 -43.08 -8.96
N ARG A 97 53.28 -43.92 -10.01
CA ARG A 97 53.39 -43.43 -11.40
C ARG A 97 52.00 -43.25 -12.00
N ILE A 98 51.73 -42.05 -12.52
CA ILE A 98 50.51 -41.80 -13.30
C ILE A 98 50.57 -42.62 -14.59
N THR A 99 49.63 -43.56 -14.74
CA THR A 99 49.53 -44.43 -15.92
C THR A 99 48.40 -44.04 -16.86
N TRP A 100 47.47 -43.20 -16.41
CA TRP A 100 46.35 -42.74 -17.22
C TRP A 100 45.78 -41.42 -16.70
N LEU A 101 45.39 -40.54 -17.63
CA LEU A 101 44.67 -39.30 -17.36
C LEU A 101 43.56 -39.09 -18.40
N PRO A 102 42.45 -38.44 -18.02
CA PRO A 102 41.41 -38.06 -18.96
C PRO A 102 41.90 -36.96 -19.90
N GLN A 103 41.28 -36.84 -21.07
CA GLN A 103 41.49 -35.68 -21.92
C GLN A 103 40.94 -34.42 -21.22
N THR A 104 41.61 -33.28 -21.36
CA THR A 104 41.13 -32.00 -20.84
C THR A 104 39.71 -31.69 -21.33
N GLY A 105 38.84 -31.26 -20.42
CA GLY A 105 37.42 -30.98 -20.70
C GLY A 105 36.51 -32.20 -20.58
N THR A 106 37.04 -33.38 -20.28
CA THR A 106 36.22 -34.58 -19.99
C THR A 106 35.38 -34.36 -18.73
N VAL A 107 34.08 -34.62 -18.83
CA VAL A 107 33.17 -34.64 -17.68
C VAL A 107 33.29 -35.99 -16.98
N ILE A 108 33.68 -35.97 -15.71
CA ILE A 108 33.81 -37.16 -14.87
C ILE A 108 32.71 -37.13 -13.82
N ARG A 109 31.87 -38.16 -13.81
CA ARG A 109 30.80 -38.28 -12.81
C ARG A 109 31.35 -38.89 -11.51
N ARG A 110 30.63 -38.68 -10.41
CA ARG A 110 30.96 -39.32 -9.13
C ARG A 110 31.06 -40.84 -9.32
N GLY A 111 32.15 -41.42 -8.84
CA GLY A 111 32.44 -42.86 -8.94
C GLY A 111 33.13 -43.28 -10.25
N GLU A 112 33.21 -42.42 -11.26
CA GLU A 112 34.00 -42.69 -12.46
C GLU A 112 35.49 -42.49 -12.20
N GLN A 113 36.34 -43.01 -13.09
CA GLN A 113 37.79 -42.92 -12.94
C GLN A 113 38.27 -41.47 -13.08
N ALA A 114 38.84 -40.93 -12.00
CA ALA A 114 39.48 -39.61 -12.00
C ALA A 114 40.89 -39.68 -12.60
N TYR A 115 41.69 -40.66 -12.18
CA TYR A 115 43.05 -40.89 -12.67
C TYR A 115 43.46 -42.35 -12.49
N GLY A 116 44.60 -42.75 -13.07
CA GLY A 116 45.20 -44.06 -12.90
C GLY A 116 46.60 -43.99 -12.29
N VAL A 117 46.90 -44.83 -11.30
CA VAL A 117 48.21 -44.94 -10.64
C VAL A 117 48.68 -46.38 -10.69
N ASP A 118 49.88 -46.62 -11.19
CA ASP A 118 50.50 -47.96 -11.25
C ASP A 118 49.55 -49.04 -11.82
N GLY A 119 48.73 -48.66 -12.81
CA GLY A 119 47.75 -49.55 -13.45
C GLY A 119 46.40 -49.68 -12.73
N HIS A 120 46.23 -49.06 -11.56
CA HIS A 120 44.99 -49.09 -10.78
C HIS A 120 44.10 -47.89 -11.08
N ARG A 121 42.78 -48.13 -11.18
CA ARG A 121 41.75 -47.09 -11.33
C ARG A 121 41.47 -46.42 -9.99
N ILE A 122 41.57 -45.09 -9.94
CA ILE A 122 41.14 -44.29 -8.78
C ILE A 122 39.83 -43.54 -9.13
N PRO A 123 38.75 -43.73 -8.36
CA PRO A 123 37.45 -43.10 -8.63
C PRO A 123 37.36 -41.65 -8.12
N ALA A 124 36.51 -40.85 -8.75
CA ALA A 124 36.13 -39.51 -8.30
C ALA A 124 35.16 -39.61 -7.10
N THR A 125 35.69 -39.43 -5.89
CA THR A 125 34.89 -39.32 -4.66
C THR A 125 34.57 -37.86 -4.37
N CYS A 126 33.35 -37.56 -3.93
CA CYS A 126 33.10 -36.25 -3.32
C CYS A 126 33.85 -36.22 -2.00
N GLN A 127 34.75 -35.24 -1.88
CA GLN A 127 35.37 -34.90 -0.60
C GLN A 127 34.45 -33.96 0.18
#